data_AF-A0AA45R2I8-F1
#
_entry.id   AF-A0AA45R2I8-F1
#
_cell.length_a   1.000
_cell.length_b   1.000
_cell.length_c   1.000
_cell.angle_alpha   90.00
_cell.angle_beta   90.00
_cell.angle_gamma   90.00
#
_symmetry.space_group_name_H-M   'P 1'
#
loop_
_entity.id
_entity.type
_entity.pdbx_description
1 polymer ?
#
loop_
_entity_poly.entity_id
_entity_poly.type
_entity_poly.pdbx_seq_one_letter_code
_entity_poly.pdbx_strand_id
1 'polypeptide(L)'
;MRWFRRKRPEPPPAPVHLPNPAEAAVAFWERWHALLPRISGALGDGQPQRVEHELCELVASVHPRLEFAIQRGRRAVYALVLSSREDPVVRPYTDAWRAAAPHEDMIWEYHDSVPPVPDTDEVTVNIGEHRLPLADIRLLTEPTDDGVVDVVVHHPVFADLGEDDRMRVAFLALDAALGERVAAGVVGRVELSLTDGPRSITLPQFRRAFEPPEG
;
A
#
# COMPACT_ATOMS: atom_id res chain seq x y z
N MET A 1 -26.54 29.46 40.01
CA MET A 1 -26.66 28.42 38.96
C MET A 1 -26.35 29.08 37.62
N ARG A 2 -25.21 28.75 37.01
CA ARG A 2 -24.70 29.43 35.80
C ARG A 2 -24.96 28.50 34.61
N TRP A 3 -25.91 28.87 33.75
CA TRP A 3 -26.26 28.10 32.56
C TRP A 3 -25.15 28.15 31.51
N PHE A 4 -24.69 26.98 31.07
CA PHE A 4 -23.74 26.81 29.98
C PHE A 4 -24.42 27.13 28.64
N ARG A 5 -23.90 28.14 27.91
CA ARG A 5 -24.21 28.31 26.48
C ARG A 5 -23.58 27.13 25.74
N ARG A 6 -24.40 26.27 25.13
CA ARG A 6 -23.94 25.32 24.11
C ARG A 6 -23.30 26.11 22.97
N LYS A 7 -22.03 25.84 22.67
CA LYS A 7 -21.39 26.27 21.41
C LYS A 7 -22.27 25.78 20.26
N ARG A 8 -22.57 26.68 19.33
CA ARG A 8 -23.23 26.33 18.05
C ARG A 8 -22.34 25.28 17.37
N PRO A 9 -22.88 24.13 16.93
CA PRO A 9 -22.09 23.19 16.14
C PRO A 9 -21.60 23.92 14.89
N GLU A 10 -20.31 23.80 14.63
CA GLU A 10 -19.69 24.31 13.42
C GLU A 10 -20.38 23.65 12.22
N PRO A 11 -20.75 24.42 11.18
CA PRO A 11 -21.35 23.82 9.98
C PRO A 11 -20.37 22.80 9.40
N PRO A 12 -20.85 21.64 8.91
CA PRO A 12 -19.99 20.67 8.28
C PRO A 12 -19.22 21.35 7.13
N PRO A 13 -17.93 21.04 6.94
CA PRO A 13 -17.15 21.58 5.84
C PRO A 13 -17.90 21.34 4.54
N ALA A 14 -17.88 22.34 3.64
CA ALA A 14 -18.51 22.21 2.33
C ALA A 14 -18.00 20.94 1.63
N PRO A 15 -18.86 20.19 0.92
CA PRO A 15 -18.43 18.99 0.23
C PRO A 15 -17.34 19.37 -0.77
N VAL A 16 -16.16 18.80 -0.59
CA VAL A 16 -15.08 18.89 -1.57
C VAL A 16 -15.58 18.20 -2.82
N HIS A 17 -15.82 18.96 -3.89
CA HIS A 17 -16.17 18.35 -5.17
C HIS A 17 -14.91 17.68 -5.71
N LEU A 18 -14.80 16.38 -5.48
CA LEU A 18 -13.73 15.59 -6.07
C LEU A 18 -13.99 15.49 -7.58
N PRO A 19 -12.93 15.53 -8.41
CA PRO A 19 -13.07 15.28 -9.85
C PRO A 19 -13.57 13.85 -10.07
N ASN A 20 -14.21 13.59 -11.22
CA ASN A 20 -14.47 12.20 -11.61
C ASN A 20 -13.11 11.45 -11.76
N PRO A 21 -13.00 10.17 -11.34
CA PRO A 21 -11.76 9.39 -11.46
C PRO A 21 -11.09 9.43 -12.83
N ALA A 22 -11.85 9.35 -13.92
CA ALA A 22 -11.30 9.34 -15.28
C ALA A 22 -10.71 10.71 -15.68
N GLU A 23 -11.40 11.79 -15.33
CA GLU A 23 -10.92 13.16 -15.59
C GLU A 23 -9.66 13.46 -14.77
N ALA A 24 -9.67 13.03 -13.50
CA ALA A 24 -8.53 13.16 -12.59
C ALA A 24 -7.29 12.43 -13.11
N ALA A 25 -7.47 11.22 -13.65
CA ALA A 25 -6.43 10.41 -14.24
C ALA A 25 -5.80 11.07 -15.48
N VAL A 26 -6.61 11.57 -16.42
CA VAL A 26 -6.11 12.27 -17.61
C VAL A 26 -5.30 13.51 -17.22
N ALA A 27 -5.86 14.34 -16.32
CA ALA A 27 -5.18 15.55 -15.85
C ALA A 27 -3.88 15.26 -15.07
N PHE A 28 -3.82 14.13 -14.36
CA PHE A 28 -2.58 13.66 -13.76
C PHE A 28 -1.53 13.39 -14.83
N TRP A 29 -1.85 12.56 -15.82
CA TRP A 29 -0.87 12.14 -16.81
C TRP A 29 -0.38 13.28 -17.68
N GLU A 30 -1.23 14.23 -18.06
CA GLU A 30 -0.82 15.44 -18.78
C GLU A 30 0.24 16.24 -18.00
N ARG A 31 0.00 16.47 -16.70
CA ARG A 31 0.95 17.21 -15.84
C ARG A 31 2.18 16.39 -15.50
N TRP A 32 2.05 15.07 -15.33
CA TRP A 32 3.18 14.16 -15.15
C TRP A 32 4.18 14.28 -16.28
N HIS A 33 3.72 14.24 -17.54
CA HIS A 33 4.60 14.39 -18.71
C HIS A 33 5.31 15.74 -18.74
N ALA A 34 4.63 16.82 -18.34
CA ALA A 34 5.24 18.15 -18.25
C ALA A 34 6.32 18.23 -17.14
N LEU A 35 6.14 17.51 -16.03
CA LEU A 35 7.07 17.47 -14.91
C LEU A 35 8.21 16.45 -15.09
N LEU A 36 8.03 15.46 -15.97
CA LEU A 36 8.93 14.31 -16.11
C LEU A 36 10.41 14.68 -16.32
N PRO A 37 10.79 15.70 -17.12
CA PRO A 37 12.19 16.11 -17.25
C PRO A 37 12.79 16.61 -15.93
N ARG A 38 12.01 17.35 -15.13
CA ARG A 38 12.44 17.86 -13.82
C ARG A 38 12.57 16.74 -12.82
N ILE A 39 11.62 15.80 -12.80
CA ILE A 39 11.65 14.61 -11.95
C ILE A 39 12.89 13.76 -12.29
N SER A 40 13.12 13.49 -13.57
CA SER A 40 14.27 12.69 -14.03
C SER A 40 15.60 13.33 -13.66
N GLY A 41 15.74 14.66 -13.80
CA GLY A 41 16.92 15.39 -13.34
C GLY A 41 17.10 15.37 -11.82
N ALA A 42 16.01 15.52 -11.06
CA ALA A 42 16.04 15.42 -9.60
C ALA A 42 16.53 14.04 -9.11
N LEU A 43 16.00 12.97 -9.71
CA LEU A 43 16.41 11.60 -9.38
C LEU A 43 17.84 11.30 -9.83
N GLY A 44 18.23 11.71 -11.04
CA GLY A 44 19.58 11.51 -11.58
C GLY A 44 20.68 12.19 -10.76
N ASP A 45 20.39 13.36 -10.18
CA ASP A 45 21.31 14.09 -9.29
C ASP A 45 21.26 13.57 -7.83
N GLY A 46 20.40 12.60 -7.52
CA GLY A 46 20.20 12.11 -6.14
C GLY A 46 19.55 13.15 -5.22
N GLN A 47 18.73 14.05 -5.77
CA GLN A 47 18.06 15.15 -5.07
C GLN A 47 16.52 15.11 -5.27
N PRO A 48 15.83 14.01 -4.88
CA PRO A 48 14.39 13.85 -5.08
C PRO A 48 13.54 14.93 -4.37
N GLN A 49 14.06 15.51 -3.30
CA GLN A 49 13.39 16.55 -2.50
C GLN A 49 13.08 17.80 -3.34
N ARG A 50 13.80 18.04 -4.45
CA ARG A 50 13.57 19.18 -5.36
C ARG A 50 12.23 19.13 -6.09
N VAL A 51 11.57 17.98 -6.13
CA VAL A 51 10.28 17.78 -6.83
C VAL A 51 9.20 17.19 -5.92
N GLU A 52 9.51 17.00 -4.63
CA GLU A 52 8.61 16.35 -3.68
C GLU A 52 7.30 17.12 -3.52
N HIS A 53 7.37 18.45 -3.42
CA HIS A 53 6.19 19.29 -3.29
C HIS A 53 5.28 19.19 -4.53
N GLU A 54 5.85 19.32 -5.74
CA GLU A 54 5.06 19.19 -6.97
C GLU A 54 4.44 17.80 -7.14
N LEU A 55 5.13 16.74 -6.69
CA LEU A 55 4.58 15.38 -6.71
C LEU A 55 3.42 15.24 -5.72
N CYS A 56 3.54 15.78 -4.51
CA CYS A 56 2.46 15.82 -3.54
C CYS A 56 1.22 16.54 -4.10
N GLU A 57 1.40 17.71 -4.73
CA GLU A 57 0.28 18.44 -5.34
C GLU A 57 -0.33 17.70 -6.54
N LEU A 58 0.51 17.08 -7.37
CA LEU A 58 0.10 16.29 -8.52
C LEU A 58 -0.78 15.10 -8.10
N VAL A 59 -0.39 14.37 -7.05
CA VAL A 59 -1.13 13.23 -6.51
C VAL A 59 -2.39 13.67 -5.78
N ALA A 60 -2.30 14.71 -4.94
CA ALA A 60 -3.45 15.22 -4.19
C ALA A 60 -4.58 15.72 -5.10
N SER A 61 -4.28 16.17 -6.31
CA SER A 61 -5.32 16.56 -7.27
C SER A 61 -6.05 15.37 -7.89
N VAL A 62 -5.49 14.16 -7.83
CA VAL A 62 -6.23 12.96 -8.23
C VAL A 62 -7.22 12.66 -7.13
N HIS A 63 -6.72 12.50 -5.91
CA HIS A 63 -7.54 12.34 -4.72
C HIS A 63 -6.68 12.63 -3.46
N PRO A 64 -7.15 13.41 -2.48
CA PRO A 64 -6.34 13.87 -1.34
C PRO A 64 -5.95 12.78 -0.35
N ARG A 65 -6.58 11.60 -0.42
CA ARG A 65 -6.26 10.42 0.40
C ARG A 65 -5.30 9.43 -0.27
N LEU A 66 -4.81 9.73 -1.47
CA LEU A 66 -3.81 8.88 -2.13
C LEU A 66 -2.44 9.12 -1.53
N GLU A 67 -1.68 8.03 -1.42
CA GLU A 67 -0.26 8.07 -1.14
C GLU A 67 0.52 7.73 -2.41
N PHE A 68 1.78 8.18 -2.47
CA PHE A 68 2.67 7.79 -3.56
C PHE A 68 4.07 7.46 -3.06
N ALA A 69 4.77 6.67 -3.85
CA ALA A 69 6.20 6.44 -3.69
C ALA A 69 6.87 6.36 -5.06
N ILE A 70 8.10 6.89 -5.14
CA ILE A 70 9.02 6.58 -6.23
C ILE A 70 10.04 5.59 -5.70
N GLN A 71 10.10 4.41 -6.31
CA GLN A 71 10.94 3.29 -5.88
C GLN A 71 11.81 2.81 -7.04
N ARG A 72 12.74 1.89 -6.76
CA ARG A 72 13.44 1.16 -7.82
C ARG A 72 12.45 0.24 -8.54
N GLY A 73 12.39 0.33 -9.86
CA GLY A 73 11.53 -0.54 -10.66
C GLY A 73 12.06 -1.98 -10.75
N ARG A 74 11.15 -2.90 -11.08
CA ARG A 74 11.49 -4.30 -11.35
C ARG A 74 11.93 -4.51 -12.80
N ARG A 75 11.22 -3.88 -13.74
CA ARG A 75 11.48 -3.94 -15.19
C ARG A 75 11.99 -2.63 -15.77
N ALA A 76 11.90 -1.56 -14.98
CA ALA A 76 12.36 -0.22 -15.31
C ALA A 76 13.32 0.32 -14.24
N VAL A 77 13.98 1.45 -14.50
CA VAL A 77 14.82 2.11 -13.50
C VAL A 77 14.01 2.55 -12.28
N TYR A 78 12.86 3.17 -12.52
CA TYR A 78 11.97 3.72 -11.51
C TYR A 78 10.57 3.13 -11.61
N ALA A 79 9.93 2.98 -10.45
CA ALA A 79 8.52 2.68 -10.32
C ALA A 79 7.82 3.86 -9.63
N LEU A 80 6.75 4.36 -10.23
CA LEU A 80 5.80 5.24 -9.53
C LEU A 80 4.64 4.38 -9.03
N VAL A 81 4.47 4.34 -7.71
CA VAL A 81 3.40 3.63 -7.04
C VAL A 81 2.41 4.66 -6.52
N LEU A 82 1.13 4.54 -6.88
CA LEU A 82 0.02 5.22 -6.23
C LEU A 82 -0.75 4.21 -5.39
N SER A 83 -1.05 4.54 -4.14
CA SER A 83 -1.73 3.65 -3.21
C SER A 83 -3.02 4.27 -2.70
N SER A 84 -4.09 3.47 -2.70
CA SER A 84 -5.36 3.77 -2.05
C SER A 84 -5.35 3.45 -0.55
N ARG A 85 -4.29 2.80 -0.06
CA ARG A 85 -4.22 2.24 1.31
C ARG A 85 -5.39 1.29 1.57
N GLU A 86 -5.69 0.46 0.58
CA GLU A 86 -6.82 -0.49 0.56
C GLU A 86 -8.21 0.14 0.68
N ASP A 87 -8.35 1.47 0.55
CA ASP A 87 -9.64 2.13 0.68
C ASP A 87 -10.52 1.90 -0.57
N PRO A 88 -11.64 1.16 -0.46
CA PRO A 88 -12.48 0.82 -1.61
C PRO A 88 -13.19 2.03 -2.23
N VAL A 89 -13.32 3.14 -1.50
CA VAL A 89 -13.88 4.39 -2.01
C VAL A 89 -12.84 5.17 -2.83
N VAL A 90 -11.55 5.04 -2.51
CA VAL A 90 -10.45 5.66 -3.28
C VAL A 90 -10.04 4.79 -4.47
N ARG A 91 -10.22 3.48 -4.38
CA ARG A 91 -9.80 2.51 -5.42
C ARG A 91 -10.21 2.85 -6.86
N PRO A 92 -11.41 3.37 -7.15
CA PRO A 92 -11.76 3.79 -8.51
C PRO A 92 -10.80 4.84 -9.11
N TYR A 93 -10.14 5.66 -8.28
CA TYR A 93 -9.15 6.64 -8.73
C TYR A 93 -7.83 5.98 -9.14
N THR A 94 -7.33 4.99 -8.40
CA THR A 94 -6.10 4.28 -8.78
C THR A 94 -6.34 3.38 -10.00
N ASP A 95 -7.51 2.75 -10.11
CA ASP A 95 -7.91 1.96 -11.28
C ASP A 95 -7.96 2.85 -12.55
N ALA A 96 -8.64 4.02 -12.47
CA ALA A 96 -8.71 4.97 -13.59
C ALA A 96 -7.34 5.55 -13.94
N TRP A 97 -6.53 5.88 -12.93
CA TRP A 97 -5.16 6.33 -13.09
C TRP A 97 -4.32 5.32 -13.86
N ARG A 98 -4.40 4.04 -13.50
CA ARG A 98 -3.66 2.97 -14.17
C ARG A 98 -4.14 2.73 -15.59
N ALA A 99 -5.46 2.74 -15.81
CA ALA A 99 -6.04 2.56 -17.14
C ALA A 99 -5.65 3.68 -18.11
N ALA A 100 -5.44 4.90 -17.63
CA ALA A 100 -4.98 6.04 -18.42
C ALA A 100 -3.45 6.16 -18.51
N ALA A 101 -2.69 5.25 -17.88
CA ALA A 101 -1.24 5.33 -17.83
C ALA A 101 -0.60 5.21 -19.22
N PRO A 102 0.50 5.94 -19.48
CA PRO A 102 1.28 5.74 -20.68
C PRO A 102 1.89 4.32 -20.67
N HIS A 103 2.34 3.88 -21.85
CA HIS A 103 3.09 2.63 -21.97
C HIS A 103 4.36 2.68 -21.12
N GLU A 104 4.66 1.59 -20.42
CA GLU A 104 5.86 1.46 -19.61
C GLU A 104 7.11 1.35 -20.49
N ASP A 105 8.24 1.85 -20.03
CA ASP A 105 9.51 1.77 -20.77
C ASP A 105 10.65 1.35 -19.84
N MET A 106 11.88 1.44 -20.34
CA MET A 106 13.06 1.06 -19.55
C MET A 106 13.31 2.00 -18.36
N ILE A 107 12.68 3.18 -18.34
CA ILE A 107 12.86 4.21 -17.31
C ILE A 107 11.74 4.13 -16.28
N TRP A 108 10.48 4.00 -16.72
CA TRP A 108 9.31 4.04 -15.84
C TRP A 108 8.39 2.83 -15.98
N GLU A 109 8.03 2.27 -14.82
CA GLU A 109 6.85 1.41 -14.63
C GLU A 109 5.89 2.05 -13.62
N TYR A 110 4.61 1.68 -13.68
CA TYR A 110 3.55 2.34 -12.91
C TYR A 110 2.68 1.32 -12.18
N HIS A 111 2.44 1.54 -10.88
CA HIS A 111 1.65 0.63 -10.04
C HIS A 111 0.53 1.39 -9.35
N ASP A 112 -0.66 0.80 -9.35
CA ASP A 112 -1.92 1.37 -8.82
C ASP A 112 -2.24 0.94 -7.38
N SER A 113 -1.28 0.23 -6.79
CA SER A 113 -1.26 -0.33 -5.46
C SER A 113 0.18 -0.71 -5.12
N VAL A 114 0.52 -0.82 -3.84
CA VAL A 114 1.86 -1.27 -3.44
C VAL A 114 2.08 -2.70 -3.93
N PRO A 115 3.07 -2.98 -4.81
CA PRO A 115 3.33 -4.34 -5.27
C PRO A 115 3.92 -5.19 -4.13
N PRO A 116 3.82 -6.52 -4.20
CA PRO A 116 4.54 -7.38 -3.26
C PRO A 116 6.04 -7.06 -3.30
N VAL A 117 6.77 -7.38 -2.24
CA VAL A 117 8.24 -7.31 -2.26
C VAL A 117 8.80 -8.47 -3.11
N PRO A 118 10.01 -8.36 -3.68
CA PRO A 118 10.58 -9.44 -4.49
C PRO A 118 10.80 -10.71 -3.67
N ASP A 119 11.43 -10.56 -2.50
CA ASP A 119 11.69 -11.62 -1.53
C ASP A 119 11.33 -11.13 -0.13
N THR A 120 10.38 -11.80 0.53
CA THR A 120 9.98 -11.46 1.91
C THR A 120 11.03 -11.86 2.92
N ASP A 121 11.89 -12.85 2.64
CA ASP A 121 12.87 -13.32 3.61
C ASP A 121 14.00 -12.29 3.83
N GLU A 122 14.22 -11.40 2.85
CA GLU A 122 15.20 -10.30 2.92
C GLU A 122 14.64 -9.02 3.56
N VAL A 123 13.34 -8.98 3.89
CA VAL A 123 12.68 -7.78 4.41
C VAL A 123 12.62 -7.79 5.93
N THR A 124 12.92 -6.64 6.52
CA THR A 124 12.76 -6.37 7.95
C THR A 124 11.79 -5.22 8.16
N VAL A 125 10.76 -5.44 8.96
CA VAL A 125 9.84 -4.41 9.42
C VAL A 125 10.36 -3.82 10.73
N ASN A 126 10.34 -2.50 10.85
CA ASN A 126 10.72 -1.80 12.08
C ASN A 126 9.47 -1.25 12.77
N ILE A 127 9.26 -1.59 14.03
CA ILE A 127 8.17 -1.07 14.87
C ILE A 127 8.77 -0.60 16.20
N GLY A 128 8.77 0.72 16.41
CA GLY A 128 9.52 1.32 17.51
C GLY A 128 10.99 0.90 17.46
N GLU A 129 11.49 0.33 18.55
CA GLU A 129 12.85 -0.19 18.67
C GLU A 129 13.01 -1.64 18.17
N HIS A 130 11.91 -2.31 17.81
CA HIS A 130 11.93 -3.70 17.37
C HIS A 130 12.22 -3.81 15.89
N ARG A 131 13.12 -4.75 15.55
CA ARG A 131 13.38 -5.21 14.18
C ARG A 131 12.79 -6.60 14.01
N LEU A 132 11.92 -6.74 13.03
CA LEU A 132 11.16 -7.97 12.77
C LEU A 132 11.48 -8.47 11.37
N PRO A 133 12.40 -9.42 11.22
CA PRO A 133 12.62 -10.10 9.96
C PRO A 133 11.33 -10.82 9.53
N LEU A 134 10.85 -10.54 8.32
CA LEU A 134 9.64 -11.17 7.82
C LEU A 134 9.81 -12.68 7.58
N ALA A 135 11.04 -13.17 7.46
CA ALA A 135 11.39 -14.60 7.41
C ALA A 135 10.89 -15.40 8.64
N ASP A 136 10.72 -14.75 9.78
CA ASP A 136 10.28 -15.37 11.03
C ASP A 136 8.75 -15.39 11.19
N ILE A 137 8.01 -14.80 10.25
CA ILE A 137 6.55 -14.85 10.22
C ILE A 137 6.07 -16.27 9.91
N ARG A 138 5.07 -16.71 10.67
CA ARG A 138 4.39 -17.99 10.50
C ARG A 138 2.89 -17.76 10.41
N LEU A 139 2.26 -18.39 9.41
CA LEU A 139 0.86 -18.20 9.09
C LEU A 139 0.10 -19.52 9.22
N LEU A 140 -1.02 -19.54 9.92
CA LEU A 140 -2.05 -20.56 9.72
C LEU A 140 -3.14 -19.96 8.83
N THR A 141 -3.60 -20.72 7.85
CA THR A 141 -4.56 -20.26 6.85
C THR A 141 -5.79 -21.15 6.84
N GLU A 142 -6.97 -20.55 6.79
CA GLU A 142 -8.26 -21.23 6.69
C GLU A 142 -9.08 -20.60 5.55
N PRO A 143 -9.23 -21.29 4.40
CA PRO A 143 -10.10 -20.82 3.33
C PRO A 143 -11.55 -20.73 3.79
N THR A 144 -12.27 -19.71 3.32
CA THR A 144 -13.69 -19.50 3.61
C THR A 144 -14.55 -19.80 2.38
N ASP A 145 -15.85 -19.99 2.58
CA ASP A 145 -16.81 -20.23 1.49
C ASP A 145 -16.96 -19.01 0.56
N ASP A 146 -16.62 -17.81 1.03
CA ASP A 146 -16.68 -16.55 0.27
C ASP A 146 -15.44 -16.35 -0.64
N GLY A 147 -14.54 -17.32 -0.70
CA GLY A 147 -13.36 -17.28 -1.57
C GLY A 147 -12.19 -16.45 -1.02
N VAL A 148 -12.26 -16.04 0.25
CA VAL A 148 -11.14 -15.40 0.98
C VAL A 148 -10.45 -16.41 1.90
N VAL A 149 -9.32 -16.02 2.49
CA VAL A 149 -8.58 -16.82 3.46
C VAL A 149 -8.46 -16.08 4.79
N ASP A 150 -8.95 -16.68 5.86
CA ASP A 150 -8.67 -16.24 7.21
C ASP A 150 -7.23 -16.62 7.57
N VAL A 151 -6.51 -15.72 8.25
CA VAL A 151 -5.09 -15.89 8.54
C VAL A 151 -4.81 -15.62 10.02
N VAL A 152 -4.14 -16.56 10.68
CA VAL A 152 -3.57 -16.36 12.01
C VAL A 152 -2.07 -16.13 11.85
N VAL A 153 -1.60 -14.96 12.29
CA VAL A 153 -0.21 -14.54 12.16
C VAL A 153 0.53 -14.72 13.48
N HIS A 154 1.71 -15.33 13.41
CA HIS A 154 2.64 -15.43 14.51
C HIS A 154 4.01 -14.86 14.10
N HIS A 155 4.64 -14.16 15.03
CA HIS A 155 6.06 -13.82 15.00
C HIS A 155 6.62 -13.95 16.42
N PRO A 156 7.86 -14.46 16.62
CA PRO A 156 8.44 -14.62 17.96
C PRO A 156 8.41 -13.34 18.82
N VAL A 157 8.69 -12.19 18.21
CA VAL A 157 8.68 -10.86 18.88
C VAL A 157 7.27 -10.40 19.32
N PHE A 158 6.18 -11.05 18.88
CA PHE A 158 4.83 -10.65 19.32
C PHE A 158 4.68 -10.68 20.84
N ALA A 159 5.36 -11.59 21.55
CA ALA A 159 5.35 -11.61 23.01
C ALA A 159 5.73 -10.27 23.66
N ASP A 160 6.56 -9.46 22.98
CA ASP A 160 7.10 -8.20 23.48
C ASP A 160 6.36 -6.95 22.95
N LEU A 161 5.45 -7.12 21.98
CA LEU A 161 4.71 -6.01 21.35
C LEU A 161 3.33 -5.82 21.96
N GLY A 162 2.79 -4.59 21.86
CA GLY A 162 1.38 -4.31 22.09
C GLY A 162 0.49 -4.85 20.96
N GLU A 163 -0.80 -5.02 21.22
CA GLU A 163 -1.75 -5.61 20.24
C GLU A 163 -1.81 -4.82 18.93
N ASP A 164 -1.88 -3.48 18.99
CA ASP A 164 -1.90 -2.61 17.81
C ASP A 164 -0.65 -2.79 16.94
N ASP A 165 0.52 -2.89 17.57
CA ASP A 165 1.80 -3.09 16.87
C ASP A 165 1.89 -4.48 16.24
N ARG A 166 1.42 -5.52 16.92
CA ARG A 166 1.33 -6.88 16.35
C ARG A 166 0.42 -6.90 15.13
N MET A 167 -0.73 -6.25 15.22
CA MET A 167 -1.69 -6.17 14.13
C MET A 167 -1.10 -5.43 12.94
N ARG A 168 -0.40 -4.32 13.19
CA ARG A 168 0.32 -3.58 12.16
C ARG A 168 1.38 -4.43 11.47
N VAL A 169 2.16 -5.22 12.21
CA VAL A 169 3.15 -6.14 11.64
C VAL A 169 2.47 -7.20 10.78
N ALA A 170 1.35 -7.76 11.24
CA ALA A 170 0.60 -8.76 10.50
C ALA A 170 0.17 -8.24 9.12
N PHE A 171 -0.47 -7.06 9.05
CA PHE A 171 -0.86 -6.46 7.78
C PHE A 171 0.35 -6.12 6.89
N LEU A 172 1.41 -5.52 7.44
CA LEU A 172 2.63 -5.23 6.68
C LEU A 172 3.27 -6.50 6.09
N ALA A 173 3.25 -7.62 6.81
CA ALA A 173 3.77 -8.89 6.32
C ALA A 173 2.93 -9.45 5.17
N LEU A 174 1.60 -9.39 5.28
CA LEU A 174 0.66 -9.84 4.25
C LEU A 174 0.76 -8.98 2.99
N ASP A 175 0.84 -7.65 3.15
CA ASP A 175 1.07 -6.70 2.06
C ASP A 175 2.43 -6.93 1.38
N ALA A 176 3.49 -7.19 2.16
CA ALA A 176 4.78 -7.53 1.58
C ALA A 176 4.70 -8.82 0.75
N ALA A 177 3.97 -9.83 1.22
CA ALA A 177 3.84 -11.10 0.52
C ALA A 177 2.98 -11.01 -0.75
N LEU A 178 1.82 -10.37 -0.69
CA LEU A 178 0.82 -10.40 -1.77
C LEU A 178 0.75 -9.09 -2.58
N GLY A 179 1.19 -7.99 -2.01
CA GLY A 179 0.88 -6.63 -2.47
C GLY A 179 -0.52 -6.22 -2.02
N GLU A 180 -0.70 -4.91 -1.86
CA GLU A 180 -1.93 -4.27 -1.35
C GLU A 180 -3.18 -4.74 -2.11
N ARG A 181 -3.10 -4.82 -3.44
CA ARG A 181 -4.27 -5.16 -4.27
C ARG A 181 -4.73 -6.60 -4.09
N VAL A 182 -3.80 -7.55 -4.01
CA VAL A 182 -4.14 -8.97 -3.85
C VAL A 182 -4.56 -9.23 -2.41
N ALA A 183 -3.81 -8.70 -1.44
CA ALA A 183 -4.12 -8.81 -0.02
C ALA A 183 -5.57 -8.35 0.28
N ALA A 184 -5.93 -7.13 -0.12
CA ALA A 184 -7.29 -6.58 0.06
C ALA A 184 -8.41 -7.40 -0.61
N GLY A 185 -8.09 -8.23 -1.61
CA GLY A 185 -9.06 -9.05 -2.34
C GLY A 185 -9.22 -10.47 -1.80
N VAL A 186 -8.19 -11.01 -1.14
CA VAL A 186 -8.16 -12.44 -0.76
C VAL A 186 -8.00 -12.68 0.73
N VAL A 187 -7.48 -11.72 1.49
CA VAL A 187 -7.31 -11.86 2.94
C VAL A 187 -8.62 -11.52 3.62
N GLY A 188 -9.14 -12.48 4.41
CA GLY A 188 -10.32 -12.33 5.24
C GLY A 188 -9.96 -11.78 6.62
N ARG A 189 -10.40 -12.48 7.68
CA ARG A 189 -10.08 -12.11 9.05
C ARG A 189 -8.61 -12.39 9.37
N VAL A 190 -7.98 -11.43 10.04
CA VAL A 190 -6.61 -11.55 10.56
C VAL A 190 -6.66 -11.68 12.08
N GLU A 191 -6.09 -12.78 12.59
CA GLU A 191 -5.91 -13.03 14.01
C GLU A 191 -4.43 -13.12 14.37
N LEU A 192 -4.11 -12.90 15.65
CA LEU A 192 -2.74 -12.96 16.16
C LEU A 192 -2.55 -14.17 17.06
N SER A 193 -1.40 -14.83 16.93
CA SER A 193 -0.97 -15.88 17.84
C SER A 193 0.38 -15.54 18.47
N LEU A 194 0.53 -15.86 19.76
CA LEU A 194 1.81 -15.77 20.48
C LEU A 194 2.63 -17.06 20.39
N THR A 195 2.09 -18.10 19.76
CA THR A 195 2.77 -19.39 19.57
C THR A 195 2.71 -19.81 18.12
N ASP A 196 3.78 -20.42 17.63
CA ASP A 196 3.79 -21.08 16.33
C ASP A 196 2.88 -22.34 16.34
N GLY A 197 2.26 -22.62 15.20
CA GLY A 197 1.39 -23.78 15.00
C GLY A 197 2.09 -24.87 14.16
N PRO A 198 1.83 -26.16 14.41
CA PRO A 198 2.51 -27.27 13.71
C PRO A 198 2.22 -27.36 12.20
N ARG A 199 1.25 -26.59 11.68
CA ARG A 199 0.87 -26.52 10.27
C ARG A 199 1.08 -25.12 9.69
N SER A 200 1.86 -24.29 10.37
CA SER A 200 2.12 -22.95 9.88
C SER A 200 2.95 -22.99 8.61
N ILE A 201 2.74 -22.01 7.76
CA ILE A 201 3.48 -21.80 6.51
C ILE A 201 4.21 -20.46 6.57
N THR A 202 5.23 -20.32 5.73
CA THR A 202 5.98 -19.06 5.58
C THR A 202 5.28 -18.09 4.62
N LEU A 203 5.68 -16.82 4.62
CA LEU A 203 5.18 -15.83 3.66
C LEU A 203 5.41 -16.23 2.19
N PRO A 204 6.59 -16.76 1.78
CA PRO A 204 6.77 -17.26 0.42
C PRO A 204 5.81 -18.41 0.06
N GLN A 205 5.54 -19.32 0.99
CA GLN A 205 4.60 -20.42 0.76
C GLN A 205 3.16 -19.91 0.61
N PHE A 206 2.77 -18.94 1.44
CA PHE A 206 1.47 -18.28 1.35
C PHE A 206 1.29 -17.57 0.02
N ARG A 207 2.29 -16.79 -0.42
CA ARG A 207 2.28 -16.09 -1.71
C ARG A 207 2.06 -17.02 -2.89
N ARG A 208 2.74 -18.18 -2.93
CA ARG A 208 2.60 -19.16 -4.02
C ARG A 208 1.18 -19.68 -4.22
N ALA A 209 0.33 -19.64 -3.19
CA ALA A 209 -1.07 -20.04 -3.31
C ALA A 209 -1.90 -19.07 -4.18
N PHE A 210 -1.40 -17.86 -4.44
CA PHE A 210 -2.07 -16.80 -5.21
C PHE A 210 -1.35 -16.43 -6.49
N GLU A 211 -0.16 -16.98 -6.74
CA GLU A 211 0.53 -16.82 -8.01
C GLU A 211 -0.13 -17.73 -9.07
N PRO A 212 -0.29 -17.26 -10.32
CA PRO A 212 -0.72 -18.14 -11.39
C PRO A 212 0.30 -19.28 -11.56
N PRO A 213 -0.14 -20.51 -11.89
CA PRO A 213 0.79 -21.61 -12.12
C PRO A 213 1.78 -21.22 -13.21
N GLU A 214 3.08 -21.39 -12.95
CA GLU A 214 4.12 -21.20 -13.95
C GLU A 214 3.79 -22.11 -15.15
N GLY A 215 3.52 -21.49 -16.30
CA GLY A 215 3.19 -22.18 -17.56
C GLY A 215 4.42 -22.74 -18.27
#